data_AF-A7T7Z7-F1
#
_entry.id   AF-A7T7Z7-F1
#
_cell.length_a   1.000
_cell.length_b   1.000
_cell.length_c   1.000
_cell.angle_alpha   90.00
_cell.angle_beta   90.00
_cell.angle_gamma   90.00
#
_symmetry.space_group_name_H-M   'P 1'
#
loop_
_entity.id
_entity.type
_entity.pdbx_description
1 polymer ?
#
loop_
_entity_poly.entity_id
_entity_poly.type
_entity_poly.pdbx_seq_one_letter_code
_entity_poly.pdbx_strand_id
1 'polypeptide(L)'
;WDLVCKRAYIAATTQAIFFVGMTVGSVLSGMLSDAIGRKISLGLNSALMMVFSFAASFANSYPLLTVLQFFVGATLTGTMLSIYTYGMEIIGPDKRTLAGNANEVFWTVGNTMIVVIAYFIRDWRWYMRISGLPSILFLVFWRLLPETPRWLIAHGRLEEARDVLIKYGSCSNTKSLDPEMLGNLIHEIRENQLHRARKRGKGFTILDLFRTPKMRKWTLILGFNW
;
A
#
# COMPACT_ATOMS: atom_id res chain seq x y z
N TRP A 1 -21.33 22.72 4.02
CA TRP A 1 -22.56 22.29 4.72
C TRP A 1 -22.44 22.71 6.16
N ASP A 2 -23.43 23.40 6.74
CA ASP A 2 -23.40 23.79 8.15
C ASP A 2 -23.70 22.59 9.05
N LEU A 3 -22.66 21.85 9.38
CA LEU A 3 -22.70 20.63 10.21
C LEU A 3 -22.47 20.92 11.70
N VAL A 4 -22.51 22.19 12.12
CA VAL A 4 -22.23 22.61 13.50
C VAL A 4 -23.47 22.38 14.39
N CYS A 5 -23.25 22.05 15.66
CA CYS A 5 -24.27 21.81 16.70
C CYS A 5 -25.09 20.51 16.54
N LYS A 6 -26.35 20.58 16.06
CA LYS A 6 -27.30 19.43 16.14
C LYS A 6 -27.03 18.31 15.13
N ARG A 7 -26.19 18.55 14.13
CA ARG A 7 -25.81 17.61 13.07
C ARG A 7 -24.36 17.13 13.19
N ALA A 8 -23.70 17.34 14.32
CA ALA A 8 -22.33 16.87 14.53
C ALA A 8 -22.22 15.32 14.44
N TYR A 9 -23.27 14.60 14.85
CA TYR A 9 -23.32 13.13 14.74
C TYR A 9 -23.17 12.66 13.28
N ILE A 10 -23.63 13.46 12.31
CA ILE A 10 -23.53 13.18 10.87
C ILE A 10 -22.05 13.18 10.45
N ALA A 11 -21.27 14.18 10.84
CA ALA A 11 -19.83 14.19 10.57
C ALA A 11 -19.11 13.00 11.22
N ALA A 12 -19.46 12.68 12.48
CA ALA A 12 -18.88 11.53 13.20
C ALA A 12 -19.23 10.19 12.54
N THR A 13 -20.46 10.02 12.04
CA THR A 13 -20.87 8.80 11.31
C THR A 13 -20.10 8.65 10.00
N THR A 14 -19.88 9.74 9.25
CA THR A 14 -19.05 9.70 8.04
C THR A 14 -17.62 9.26 8.34
N GLN A 15 -17.04 9.80 9.41
CA GLN A 15 -15.69 9.42 9.84
C GLN A 15 -15.61 7.97 10.31
N ALA A 16 -16.61 7.48 11.05
CA ALA A 16 -16.67 6.08 11.45
C ALA A 16 -16.73 5.15 10.22
N ILE A 17 -17.55 5.48 9.23
CA ILE A 17 -17.68 4.71 7.99
C ILE A 17 -16.38 4.74 7.17
N PHE A 18 -15.66 5.86 7.17
CA PHE A 18 -14.33 5.94 6.58
C PHE A 18 -13.37 4.93 7.24
N PHE A 19 -13.34 4.84 8.57
CA PHE A 19 -12.50 3.86 9.27
C PHE A 19 -12.93 2.40 9.02
N VAL A 20 -14.24 2.14 8.93
CA VAL A 20 -14.73 0.81 8.50
C VAL A 20 -14.22 0.49 7.08
N GLY A 21 -14.26 1.48 6.18
CA GLY A 21 -13.65 1.40 4.85
C GLY A 21 -12.17 1.05 4.91
N MET A 22 -11.39 1.71 5.76
CA MET A 22 -9.96 1.42 5.96
C MET A 22 -9.72 -0.03 6.39
N THR A 23 -10.52 -0.56 7.30
CA THR A 23 -10.41 -1.97 7.78
C THR A 23 -10.74 -2.97 6.69
N VAL A 24 -11.81 -2.74 5.92
CA VAL A 24 -12.16 -3.62 4.79
C VAL A 24 -11.09 -3.52 3.70
N GLY A 25 -10.60 -2.30 3.44
CA GLY A 25 -9.56 -2.00 2.47
C GLY A 25 -8.24 -2.70 2.79
N SER A 26 -7.81 -2.75 4.06
CA SER A 26 -6.54 -3.39 4.44
C SER A 26 -6.51 -4.88 4.08
N VAL A 27 -7.60 -5.60 4.32
CA VAL A 27 -7.71 -7.03 4.01
C VAL A 27 -7.76 -7.26 2.49
N LEU A 28 -8.66 -6.56 1.79
CA LEU A 28 -8.87 -6.75 0.35
C LEU A 28 -7.64 -6.33 -0.45
N SER A 29 -7.05 -5.18 -0.14
CA SER A 29 -5.86 -4.69 -0.82
C SER A 29 -4.64 -5.56 -0.57
N GLY A 30 -4.47 -6.14 0.63
CA GLY A 30 -3.41 -7.09 0.91
C GLY A 30 -3.49 -8.33 0.03
N MET A 31 -4.68 -8.94 -0.03
CA MET A 31 -4.94 -10.11 -0.89
C MET A 31 -4.75 -9.77 -2.38
N LEU A 32 -5.23 -8.60 -2.80
CA LEU A 32 -5.09 -8.14 -4.18
C LEU A 32 -3.62 -7.91 -4.52
N SER A 33 -2.88 -7.22 -3.66
CA SER A 33 -1.46 -6.91 -3.82
C SER A 33 -0.58 -8.15 -3.93
N ASP A 34 -0.92 -9.21 -3.19
CA ASP A 34 -0.23 -10.50 -3.32
C ASP A 34 -0.53 -11.18 -4.66
N ALA A 35 -1.77 -11.08 -5.16
CA ALA A 35 -2.23 -11.77 -6.37
C ALA A 35 -1.81 -11.09 -7.68
N ILE A 36 -2.02 -9.77 -7.81
CA ILE A 36 -1.78 -9.03 -9.06
C ILE A 36 -0.43 -8.32 -9.09
N GLY A 37 0.29 -8.26 -7.97
CA GLY A 37 1.57 -7.55 -7.87
C GLY A 37 1.47 -6.25 -7.09
N ARG A 38 2.60 -5.87 -6.49
CA ARG A 38 2.72 -4.69 -5.61
C ARG A 38 2.57 -3.41 -6.41
N LYS A 39 3.24 -3.32 -7.56
CA LYS A 39 3.15 -2.15 -8.45
C LYS A 39 1.73 -1.95 -8.96
N ILE A 40 1.09 -3.01 -9.47
CA ILE A 40 -0.25 -2.92 -10.04
C ILE A 40 -1.28 -2.56 -8.98
N SER A 41 -1.20 -3.19 -7.80
CA SER A 41 -2.05 -2.84 -6.66
C SER A 41 -1.88 -1.37 -6.25
N LEU A 42 -0.65 -0.87 -6.18
CA LEU A 42 -0.38 0.53 -5.83
C LEU A 42 -1.00 1.50 -6.85
N GLY A 43 -0.85 1.23 -8.14
CA GLY A 43 -1.44 2.04 -9.21
C GLY A 43 -2.96 2.01 -9.20
N LEU A 44 -3.56 0.82 -9.05
CA LEU A 44 -5.01 0.64 -9.00
C LEU A 44 -5.63 1.34 -7.80
N ASN A 45 -5.09 1.14 -6.59
CA ASN A 45 -5.61 1.80 -5.38
C ASN A 45 -5.48 3.32 -5.49
N SER A 46 -4.36 3.83 -6.00
CA SER A 46 -4.16 5.28 -6.21
C SER A 46 -5.16 5.87 -7.22
N ALA A 47 -5.42 5.16 -8.32
CA ALA A 47 -6.39 5.57 -9.33
C ALA A 47 -7.82 5.59 -8.77
N LEU A 48 -8.22 4.54 -8.06
CA LEU A 48 -9.54 4.45 -7.42
C LEU A 48 -9.70 5.54 -6.36
N MET A 49 -8.68 5.77 -5.53
CA MET A 49 -8.67 6.83 -4.52
C MET A 49 -8.91 8.20 -5.15
N MET A 50 -8.25 8.49 -6.28
CA MET A 50 -8.42 9.75 -7.02
C MET A 50 -9.84 9.90 -7.56
N VAL A 51 -10.39 8.85 -8.18
CA VAL A 51 -11.76 8.86 -8.74
C VAL A 51 -12.79 9.09 -7.63
N PHE A 52 -12.72 8.34 -6.52
CA PHE A 52 -13.67 8.47 -5.43
C PHE A 52 -13.53 9.80 -4.69
N SER A 53 -12.32 10.31 -4.50
CA SER A 53 -12.10 11.64 -3.88
C SER A 53 -12.63 12.77 -4.76
N PHE A 54 -12.42 12.69 -6.07
CA PHE A 54 -12.97 13.68 -7.00
C PHE A 54 -14.49 13.61 -7.04
N ALA A 55 -15.07 12.42 -7.13
CA ALA A 55 -16.52 12.22 -7.05
C ALA A 55 -17.12 12.76 -5.73
N ALA A 56 -16.42 12.57 -4.60
CA ALA A 56 -16.84 13.09 -3.30
C ALA A 56 -16.94 14.62 -3.28
N SER A 57 -16.11 15.33 -4.05
CA SER A 57 -16.15 16.80 -4.13
C SER A 57 -17.42 17.34 -4.79
N PHE A 58 -18.05 16.57 -5.68
CA PHE A 58 -19.32 16.91 -6.35
C PHE A 58 -20.55 16.35 -5.63
N ALA A 59 -20.37 15.60 -4.54
CA ALA A 59 -21.48 15.04 -3.80
C ALA A 59 -22.38 16.17 -3.27
N ASN A 60 -23.66 16.12 -3.67
CA ASN A 60 -24.69 17.06 -3.23
C ASN A 60 -25.63 16.42 -2.19
N SER A 61 -25.49 15.11 -1.93
CA SER A 61 -26.23 14.40 -0.91
C SER A 61 -25.29 13.77 0.13
N TYR A 62 -25.72 13.79 1.38
CA TYR A 62 -24.94 13.28 2.50
C TYR A 62 -24.72 11.75 2.46
N PRO A 63 -25.73 10.91 2.13
CA PRO A 63 -25.51 9.47 1.99
C PRO A 63 -24.50 9.14 0.88
N LEU A 64 -24.54 9.87 -0.24
CA LEU A 64 -23.57 9.71 -1.33
C LEU A 64 -22.15 10.06 -0.87
N LEU A 65 -21.98 11.17 -0.13
CA LEU A 65 -20.66 11.51 0.43
C LEU A 65 -20.17 10.41 1.37
N THR A 66 -21.05 9.86 2.20
CA THR A 66 -20.70 8.83 3.19
C THR A 66 -20.22 7.54 2.50
N VAL A 67 -20.93 7.10 1.46
CA VAL A 67 -20.53 5.92 0.66
C VAL A 67 -19.20 6.19 -0.07
N LEU A 68 -19.01 7.38 -0.63
CA LEU A 68 -17.74 7.72 -1.29
C LEU A 68 -16.57 7.76 -0.29
N GLN A 69 -16.80 8.25 0.93
CA GLN A 69 -15.81 8.26 2.01
C GLN A 69 -15.42 6.84 2.45
N PHE A 70 -16.35 5.88 2.45
CA PHE A 70 -16.01 4.47 2.66
C PHE A 70 -14.99 3.97 1.63
N PHE A 71 -15.23 4.23 0.34
CA PHE A 71 -14.31 3.82 -0.72
C PHE A 71 -12.98 4.57 -0.71
N VAL A 72 -13.00 5.87 -0.36
CA VAL A 72 -11.77 6.65 -0.15
C VAL A 72 -10.94 6.03 0.97
N GLY A 73 -11.56 5.70 2.11
CA GLY A 73 -10.87 5.03 3.22
C GLY A 73 -10.29 3.68 2.82
N ALA A 74 -11.06 2.87 2.09
CA ALA A 74 -10.60 1.55 1.64
C ALA A 74 -9.39 1.64 0.69
N THR A 75 -9.42 2.57 -0.26
CA THR A 75 -8.35 2.77 -1.25
C THR A 75 -7.13 3.48 -0.67
N LEU A 76 -7.32 4.36 0.32
CA LEU A 76 -6.23 4.99 1.07
C LEU A 76 -5.40 3.93 1.79
N THR A 77 -6.04 3.06 2.59
CA THR A 77 -5.32 2.00 3.31
C THR A 77 -4.64 1.03 2.35
N GLY A 78 -5.28 0.71 1.23
CA GLY A 78 -4.68 -0.14 0.20
C GLY A 78 -3.43 0.47 -0.45
N THR A 79 -3.45 1.78 -0.67
CA THR A 79 -2.28 2.53 -1.15
C THR A 79 -1.16 2.51 -0.11
N MET A 80 -1.48 2.76 1.16
CA MET A 80 -0.53 2.74 2.29
C MET A 80 0.14 1.38 2.47
N LEU A 81 -0.64 0.30 2.44
CA LEU A 81 -0.10 -1.04 2.58
C LEU A 81 0.77 -1.40 1.36
N SER A 82 0.33 -1.05 0.15
CA SER A 82 1.06 -1.35 -1.08
C SER A 82 2.38 -0.58 -1.17
N ILE A 83 2.43 0.70 -0.80
CA ILE A 83 3.68 1.49 -0.84
C ILE A 83 4.70 1.01 0.20
N TYR A 84 4.23 0.69 1.41
CA TYR A 84 5.10 0.19 2.48
C TYR A 84 5.70 -1.18 2.12
N THR A 85 4.88 -2.13 1.67
CA THR A 85 5.34 -3.46 1.25
C THR A 85 6.26 -3.39 0.03
N TYR A 86 5.93 -2.54 -0.95
CA TYR A 86 6.77 -2.29 -2.13
C TYR A 86 8.18 -1.81 -1.74
N GLY A 87 8.28 -0.80 -0.87
CA GLY A 87 9.57 -0.28 -0.39
C GLY A 87 10.38 -1.34 0.37
N MET A 88 9.75 -2.11 1.24
CA MET A 88 10.40 -3.16 2.03
C MET A 88 10.88 -4.36 1.19
N GLU A 89 10.24 -4.61 0.05
CA GLU A 89 10.62 -5.69 -0.87
C GLU A 89 11.75 -5.30 -1.83
N ILE A 90 11.84 -4.03 -2.22
CA ILE A 90 12.91 -3.52 -3.09
C ILE A 90 14.19 -3.23 -2.31
N ILE A 91 14.07 -2.81 -1.06
CA ILE A 91 15.22 -2.41 -0.26
C ILE A 91 15.83 -3.64 0.42
N GLY A 92 17.16 -3.75 0.30
CA GLY A 92 17.96 -4.79 0.94
C GLY A 92 17.77 -4.79 2.47
N PRO A 93 17.96 -5.93 3.14
CA PRO A 93 17.65 -6.11 4.56
C PRO A 93 18.29 -5.07 5.47
N ASP A 94 19.52 -4.64 5.17
CA ASP A 94 20.31 -3.72 6.01
C ASP A 94 19.73 -2.31 6.09
N LYS A 95 18.98 -1.86 5.07
CA LYS A 95 18.44 -0.49 4.98
C LYS A 95 16.92 -0.43 5.17
N ARG A 96 16.27 -1.54 5.52
CA ARG A 96 14.81 -1.61 5.68
C ARG A 96 14.28 -0.68 6.78
N THR A 97 14.96 -0.60 7.92
CA THR A 97 14.55 0.29 9.01
C THR A 97 14.59 1.76 8.58
N LEU A 98 15.64 2.15 7.87
CA LEU A 98 15.77 3.51 7.33
C LEU A 98 14.66 3.81 6.32
N ALA A 99 14.34 2.86 5.44
CA ALA A 99 13.26 2.98 4.47
C ALA A 99 11.89 3.16 5.11
N GLY A 100 11.59 2.34 6.14
CA GLY A 100 10.37 2.47 6.92
C GLY A 100 10.26 3.84 7.58
N ASN A 101 11.32 4.30 8.24
CA ASN A 101 11.36 5.62 8.86
C ASN A 101 11.19 6.74 7.82
N ALA A 102 11.81 6.63 6.65
CA ALA A 102 11.66 7.60 5.57
C ALA A 102 10.19 7.68 5.11
N ASN A 103 9.50 6.54 4.96
CA ASN A 103 8.09 6.50 4.62
C ASN A 103 7.23 7.27 5.65
N GLU A 104 7.47 7.07 6.95
CA GLU A 104 6.76 7.79 8.02
C GLU A 104 7.03 9.30 8.02
N VAL A 105 8.27 9.70 7.71
CA VAL A 105 8.62 11.12 7.56
C VAL A 105 7.83 11.73 6.40
N PHE A 106 7.79 11.08 5.23
CA PHE A 106 7.01 11.55 4.09
C PHE A 106 5.51 11.62 4.40
N TRP A 107 4.98 10.64 5.14
CA TRP A 107 3.59 10.66 5.59
C TRP A 107 3.28 11.86 6.50
N THR A 108 4.16 12.13 7.46
CA THR A 108 4.01 13.25 8.40
C THR A 108 4.10 14.59 7.66
N VAL A 109 5.09 14.76 6.80
CA VAL A 109 5.25 15.97 5.97
C VAL A 109 4.04 16.19 5.06
N GLY A 110 3.53 15.13 4.44
CA GLY A 110 2.32 15.18 3.62
C GLY A 110 1.10 15.65 4.41
N ASN A 111 0.87 15.10 5.61
CA ASN A 111 -0.21 15.53 6.49
C ASN A 111 -0.06 16.99 6.93
N THR A 112 1.16 17.43 7.29
CA THR A 112 1.42 18.83 7.64
C THR A 112 1.13 19.76 6.45
N MET A 113 1.56 19.39 5.24
CA MET A 113 1.29 20.17 4.04
C MET A 113 -0.21 20.30 3.77
N ILE A 114 -0.97 19.21 3.97
CA ILE A 114 -2.43 19.20 3.84
C ILE A 114 -3.08 20.18 4.83
N VAL A 115 -2.63 20.22 6.10
CA VAL A 115 -3.12 21.17 7.11
C VAL A 115 -2.83 22.63 6.70
N VAL A 116 -1.63 22.89 6.16
CA VAL A 116 -1.27 24.23 5.66
C VAL A 116 -2.17 24.63 4.49
N ILE A 117 -2.44 23.72 3.54
CA ILE A 117 -3.36 23.98 2.42
C ILE A 117 -4.77 24.27 2.94
N ALA A 118 -5.25 23.52 3.95
CA ALA A 118 -6.56 23.75 4.57
C ALA A 118 -6.68 25.13 5.23
N TYR A 119 -5.59 25.68 5.75
CA TYR A 119 -5.57 27.04 6.33
C TYR A 119 -5.87 28.11 5.27
N PHE A 120 -5.29 27.98 4.07
CA PHE A 120 -5.51 28.92 2.98
C PHE A 120 -6.83 28.69 2.23
N ILE A 121 -7.28 27.43 2.13
CA ILE A 121 -8.45 27.04 1.34
C ILE A 121 -9.58 26.61 2.27
N ARG A 122 -10.45 27.56 2.59
CA ARG A 122 -11.61 27.33 3.47
C ARG A 122 -12.75 26.59 2.78
N ASP A 123 -12.80 26.60 1.45
CA ASP A 123 -13.78 25.84 0.67
C ASP A 123 -13.40 24.36 0.61
N TRP A 124 -14.12 23.52 1.37
CA TRP A 124 -13.88 22.07 1.45
C TRP A 124 -13.90 21.34 0.09
N ARG A 125 -14.66 21.85 -0.89
CA ARG A 125 -14.71 21.30 -2.26
C ARG A 125 -13.46 21.61 -3.08
N TRP A 126 -12.91 22.81 -2.94
CA TRP A 126 -11.64 23.16 -3.57
C TRP A 126 -10.48 22.43 -2.91
N TYR A 127 -10.52 22.31 -1.59
CA TYR A 127 -9.58 21.51 -0.83
C TYR A 127 -9.52 20.05 -1.30
N MET A 128 -10.66 19.35 -1.44
CA MET A 128 -10.69 17.97 -1.93
C MET A 128 -10.13 17.80 -3.36
N ARG A 129 -10.32 18.81 -4.22
CA ARG A 129 -9.79 18.79 -5.59
C ARG A 129 -8.28 18.97 -5.62
N ILE A 130 -7.77 19.91 -4.82
CA ILE A 130 -6.34 20.23 -4.77
C ILE A 130 -5.55 19.12 -4.07
N SER A 131 -6.12 18.49 -3.03
CA SER A 131 -5.51 17.34 -2.37
C SER A 131 -5.37 16.12 -3.29
N GLY A 132 -6.10 16.06 -4.41
CA GLY A 132 -5.99 14.99 -5.41
C GLY A 132 -4.84 15.17 -6.41
N LEU A 133 -4.25 16.38 -6.51
CA LEU A 133 -3.19 16.67 -7.49
C LEU A 133 -1.94 15.81 -7.32
N PRO A 134 -1.42 15.54 -6.09
CA PRO A 134 -0.26 14.67 -5.91
C PRO A 134 -0.49 13.25 -6.45
N SER A 135 -1.72 12.73 -6.35
CA SER A 135 -2.08 11.41 -6.86
C SER A 135 -2.02 11.33 -8.38
N ILE A 136 -2.37 12.42 -9.08
CA ILE A 136 -2.23 12.49 -10.55
C ILE A 136 -0.76 12.41 -10.94
N LEU A 137 0.10 13.17 -10.27
CA LEU A 137 1.53 13.16 -10.52
C LEU A 137 2.12 11.76 -10.30
N PHE A 138 1.71 11.09 -9.22
CA PHE A 138 2.10 9.72 -8.96
C PHE A 138 1.68 8.76 -10.08
N LEU A 139 0.45 8.84 -10.58
CA LEU A 139 -0.04 7.97 -11.66
C LEU A 139 0.70 8.18 -12.99
N VAL A 140 1.18 9.40 -13.26
CA VAL A 140 2.02 9.68 -14.44
C VAL A 140 3.35 8.95 -14.33
N PHE A 141 3.99 8.97 -13.16
CA PHE A 141 5.29 8.32 -12.93
C PHE A 141 5.19 6.84 -12.57
N TRP A 142 4.01 6.33 -12.23
CA TRP A 142 3.78 4.96 -11.79
C TRP A 142 4.32 3.91 -12.78
N ARG A 143 4.27 4.18 -14.09
CA ARG A 143 4.79 3.26 -15.11
C ARG A 143 6.30 3.04 -15.02
N LEU A 144 7.06 4.01 -14.51
CA LEU A 144 8.52 3.95 -14.38
C LEU A 144 8.97 3.01 -13.25
N LEU A 145 8.09 2.71 -12.29
CA LEU A 145 8.41 1.82 -11.18
C LEU A 145 8.59 0.37 -11.66
N PRO A 146 9.66 -0.34 -11.30
CA PRO A 146 9.74 -1.79 -11.55
C PRO A 146 8.77 -2.55 -10.65
N GLU A 147 8.44 -3.79 -11.00
CA GLU A 147 7.78 -4.71 -10.05
C GLU A 147 8.79 -5.21 -9.01
N THR A 148 8.31 -5.66 -7.85
CA THR A 148 9.23 -6.11 -6.79
C THR A 148 9.90 -7.44 -7.19
N PRO A 149 11.24 -7.58 -7.00
CA PRO A 149 11.93 -8.83 -7.32
C PRO A 149 11.36 -10.03 -6.57
N ARG A 150 10.93 -9.82 -5.32
CA ARG A 150 10.31 -10.86 -4.50
C ARG A 150 9.01 -11.39 -5.11
N TRP A 151 8.13 -10.51 -5.58
CA TRP A 151 6.89 -10.92 -6.21
C TRP A 151 7.16 -11.64 -7.55
N LEU A 152 8.11 -11.13 -8.35
CA LEU A 152 8.52 -11.75 -9.62
C LEU A 152 9.05 -13.18 -9.41
N ILE A 153 9.93 -13.40 -8.43
CA ILE A 153 10.44 -14.74 -8.06
C ILE A 153 9.30 -15.65 -7.60
N ALA A 154 8.41 -15.14 -6.74
CA ALA A 154 7.26 -15.90 -6.24
C ALA A 154 6.26 -16.29 -7.35
N HIS A 155 6.25 -15.59 -8.48
CA HIS A 155 5.42 -15.88 -9.65
C HIS A 155 6.16 -16.59 -10.79
N GLY A 156 7.43 -16.95 -10.59
CA GLY A 156 8.24 -17.67 -11.58
C GLY A 156 8.77 -16.80 -12.73
N ARG A 157 8.67 -15.47 -12.63
CA ARG A 157 9.22 -14.50 -13.60
C ARG A 157 10.69 -14.22 -13.26
N LEU A 158 11.54 -15.24 -13.38
CA LEU A 158 12.92 -15.22 -12.87
C LEU A 158 13.82 -14.27 -13.67
N GLU A 159 13.68 -14.23 -15.00
CA GLU A 159 14.46 -13.33 -15.86
C GLU A 159 14.18 -11.86 -15.55
N GLU A 160 12.91 -11.49 -15.41
CA GLU A 160 12.56 -10.11 -15.04
C GLU A 160 13.04 -9.75 -13.64
N ALA A 161 13.00 -10.70 -12.69
CA ALA A 161 13.56 -10.48 -11.36
C ALA A 161 15.07 -10.21 -11.43
N ARG A 162 15.79 -10.96 -12.27
CA ARG A 162 17.22 -10.78 -12.53
C ARG A 162 17.49 -9.41 -13.16
N ASP A 163 16.74 -9.00 -14.16
CA ASP A 163 16.90 -7.69 -14.82
C ASP A 163 16.70 -6.52 -13.84
N VAL A 164 15.66 -6.59 -12.99
CA VAL A 164 15.42 -5.59 -11.96
C VAL A 164 16.56 -5.58 -10.94
N LEU A 165 17.02 -6.74 -10.48
CA LEU A 165 18.10 -6.84 -9.50
C LEU A 165 19.45 -6.38 -10.06
N ILE A 166 19.75 -6.64 -11.34
CA ILE A 166 20.95 -6.10 -11.99
C ILE A 166 20.81 -4.58 -12.11
N LYS A 167 19.72 -4.09 -12.68
CA LYS A 167 19.52 -2.66 -12.94
C LYS A 167 19.59 -1.79 -11.67
N TYR A 168 19.02 -2.25 -10.56
CA TYR A 168 18.95 -1.48 -9.31
C TYR A 168 19.96 -1.94 -8.24
N GLY A 169 20.51 -3.15 -8.36
CA GLY A 169 21.50 -3.70 -7.43
C GLY A 169 22.94 -3.25 -7.72
N SER A 170 23.26 -2.93 -8.98
CA SER A 170 24.60 -2.45 -9.39
C SER A 170 24.98 -1.09 -8.81
N CYS A 171 24.03 -0.32 -8.26
CA CYS A 171 24.30 0.98 -7.64
C CYS A 171 24.93 0.87 -6.24
N SER A 172 24.93 -0.30 -5.61
CA SER A 172 25.65 -0.51 -4.35
C SER A 172 27.12 -0.80 -4.65
N ASN A 173 28.03 -0.19 -3.89
CA ASN A 173 29.50 -0.40 -3.92
C ASN A 173 29.95 -1.85 -3.64
N THR A 174 29.02 -2.80 -3.64
CA THR A 174 29.24 -4.22 -3.45
C THR A 174 29.60 -4.81 -4.80
N LYS A 175 30.80 -5.42 -4.91
CA LYS A 175 31.33 -6.21 -6.03
C LYS A 175 30.29 -6.50 -7.11
N SER A 176 30.56 -6.03 -8.34
CA SER A 176 29.79 -6.32 -9.56
C SER A 176 29.05 -7.65 -9.44
N LEU A 177 27.73 -7.60 -9.27
CA LEU A 177 26.88 -8.78 -9.17
C LEU A 177 27.13 -9.64 -10.41
N ASP A 178 27.77 -10.79 -10.22
CA ASP A 178 27.96 -11.76 -11.30
C ASP A 178 26.57 -12.20 -11.78
N PRO A 179 26.20 -11.91 -13.04
CA PRO A 179 24.88 -12.21 -13.56
C PRO A 179 24.54 -13.71 -13.51
N GLU A 180 25.54 -14.60 -13.55
CA GLU A 180 25.34 -16.05 -13.48
C GLU A 180 25.07 -16.50 -12.04
N MET A 181 25.87 -16.03 -11.08
CA MET A 181 25.67 -16.33 -9.66
C MET A 181 24.30 -15.84 -9.16
N LEU A 182 23.86 -14.67 -9.63
CA LEU A 182 22.55 -14.13 -9.30
C LEU A 182 21.40 -14.97 -9.86
N GLY A 183 21.54 -15.46 -11.10
CA GLY A 183 20.55 -16.35 -11.72
C GLY A 183 20.39 -17.66 -10.94
N ASN A 184 21.51 -18.28 -10.58
CA ASN A 184 21.52 -19.51 -9.78
C ASN A 184 20.85 -19.32 -8.42
N LEU A 185 21.15 -18.21 -7.72
CA LEU A 185 20.53 -17.89 -6.43
C LEU A 185 19.01 -17.68 -6.56
N ILE A 186 18.55 -16.99 -7.60
CA ILE A 186 17.12 -16.77 -7.87
C ILE A 186 16.40 -18.11 -8.10
N HIS A 187 17.00 -19.00 -8.88
CA HIS A 187 16.50 -20.36 -9.11
C HIS A 187 16.42 -21.17 -7.81
N GLU A 188 17.48 -21.17 -7.00
CA GLU A 188 17.53 -21.88 -5.73
C GLU A 188 16.44 -21.38 -4.75
N ILE A 189 16.24 -20.06 -4.67
CA ILE A 189 15.17 -19.48 -3.84
C ILE A 189 13.80 -19.94 -4.32
N ARG A 190 13.57 -19.98 -5.65
CA ARG A 190 12.31 -20.43 -6.23
C ARG A 190 12.05 -21.91 -5.94
N GLU A 191 13.04 -22.77 -6.13
CA GLU A 191 12.90 -24.20 -5.84
C GLU A 191 12.59 -24.44 -4.36
N ASN A 192 13.29 -23.75 -3.46
CA ASN A 192 13.02 -23.79 -2.03
C ASN A 192 11.59 -23.35 -1.68
N GLN A 193 11.06 -22.31 -2.35
CA GLN A 193 9.67 -21.89 -2.17
C GLN A 193 8.67 -22.96 -2.64
N LEU A 194 8.90 -23.56 -3.80
CA LEU A 194 8.06 -24.63 -4.35
C LEU A 194 8.10 -25.89 -3.48
N HIS A 195 9.27 -26.27 -2.97
CA HIS A 195 9.43 -27.39 -2.05
C HIS A 195 8.62 -27.18 -0.76
N ARG A 196 8.68 -25.96 -0.19
CA ARG A 196 7.90 -25.59 1.00
C ARG A 196 6.39 -25.59 0.71
N ALA A 197 5.97 -25.12 -0.46
CA ALA A 197 4.57 -25.14 -0.87
C ALA A 197 4.04 -26.58 -1.02
N ARG A 198 4.78 -27.46 -1.72
CA ARG A 198 4.43 -28.88 -1.89
C ARG A 198 4.32 -29.63 -0.58
N LYS A 199 5.27 -29.44 0.33
CA LYS A 199 5.26 -30.09 1.66
C LYS A 199 4.03 -29.72 2.50
N ARG A 200 3.41 -28.58 2.22
CA ARG A 200 2.35 -28.01 3.07
C ARG A 200 0.93 -28.33 2.58
N GLY A 201 0.74 -28.58 1.28
CA GLY A 201 -0.51 -29.08 0.69
C GLY A 201 -1.73 -28.16 0.72
N LYS A 202 -1.78 -27.13 1.58
CA LYS A 202 -2.87 -26.13 1.66
C LYS A 202 -2.35 -24.69 1.56
N GLY A 203 -3.12 -23.83 0.90
CA GLY A 203 -2.90 -22.38 0.87
C GLY A 203 -3.07 -21.73 2.25
N PHE A 204 -2.49 -20.55 2.44
CA PHE A 204 -2.64 -19.80 3.69
C PHE A 204 -4.01 -19.12 3.75
N THR A 205 -4.72 -19.32 4.85
CA THR A 205 -5.95 -18.58 5.15
C THR A 205 -5.71 -17.61 6.30
N ILE A 206 -6.45 -16.49 6.37
CA ILE A 206 -6.37 -15.52 7.48
C ILE A 206 -6.54 -16.19 8.85
N LEU A 207 -7.33 -17.26 8.92
CA LEU A 207 -7.54 -18.07 10.13
C LEU A 207 -6.27 -18.78 10.63
N ASP A 208 -5.29 -19.06 9.76
CA ASP A 208 -4.03 -19.68 10.16
C ASP A 208 -3.15 -18.74 11.02
N LEU A 209 -3.42 -17.44 10.96
CA LEU A 209 -2.71 -16.43 11.76
C LEU A 209 -2.95 -16.65 13.28
N PHE A 210 -4.13 -17.17 13.64
CA PHE A 210 -4.51 -17.45 15.02
C PHE A 210 -4.34 -18.92 15.43
N ARG A 211 -3.94 -19.78 14.49
CA ARG A 211 -3.94 -21.24 14.66
C ARG A 211 -2.82 -21.74 15.57
N THR A 212 -1.63 -21.13 15.51
CA THR A 212 -0.50 -21.50 16.37
C THR A 212 -0.28 -20.47 17.47
N PRO A 213 0.12 -20.87 18.69
CA PRO A 213 0.27 -19.95 19.82
C PRO A 213 1.34 -18.89 19.56
N LYS A 214 2.40 -19.25 18.82
CA LYS A 214 3.44 -18.30 18.41
C LYS A 214 2.88 -17.24 17.45
N MET A 215 2.22 -17.65 16.36
CA MET A 215 1.64 -16.69 15.40
C MET A 215 0.56 -15.81 16.04
N ARG A 216 -0.27 -16.38 16.91
CA ARG A 216 -1.27 -15.63 17.68
C ARG A 216 -0.63 -14.54 18.53
N LYS A 217 0.45 -14.86 19.27
CA LYS A 217 1.19 -13.88 20.07
C LYS A 217 1.71 -12.73 19.20
N TRP A 218 2.36 -13.04 18.08
CA TRP A 218 2.86 -12.02 17.15
C TRP A 218 1.73 -11.18 16.56
N THR A 219 0.61 -11.80 16.19
CA THR A 219 -0.56 -11.10 15.66
C THR A 219 -1.16 -10.13 16.67
N LEU A 220 -1.29 -10.53 17.93
CA LEU A 220 -1.80 -9.67 18.99
C LEU A 220 -0.83 -8.51 19.31
N ILE A 221 0.48 -8.78 19.33
CA ILE A 221 1.49 -7.73 19.54
C ILE A 221 1.47 -6.73 18.38
N LEU A 222 1.47 -7.22 17.13
CA LEU A 222 1.43 -6.37 15.95
C LEU A 222 0.12 -5.58 15.88
N GLY A 223 -1.02 -6.22 16.17
CA GLY A 223 -2.32 -5.55 16.23
C GLY A 223 -2.49 -4.55 17.37
N PHE A 224 -1.67 -4.64 18.43
CA PHE A 224 -1.62 -3.64 19.51
C PHE A 224 -0.67 -2.48 19.20
N ASN A 225 0.40 -2.72 18.42
CA ASN A 225 1.36 -1.68 18.04
C ASN A 225 0.90 -0.82 16.87
N TRP A 226 -0.05 -1.31 16.08
CA TRP A 226 -0.67 -0.60 14.96
C TRP A 226 -1.84 0.24 15.45
#